data_AF-A0A9X3EWW9-F1
#
_entry.id   AF-A0A9X3EWW9-F1
#
_cell.length_a   1.000
_cell.length_b   1.000
_cell.length_c   1.000
_cell.angle_alpha   90.00
_cell.angle_beta   90.00
_cell.angle_gamma   90.00
#
_symmetry.space_group_name_H-M   'P 1'
#
loop_
_entity.id
_entity.type
_entity.pdbx_description
1 polymer ?
#
loop_
_entity_poly.entity_id
_entity_poly.type
_entity_poly.pdbx_seq_one_letter_code
_entity_poly.pdbx_strand_id
1 'polypeptide(L)'
;MEPKQARLKASFPGFIATLESEFADFDYHILSANTAGFWGYPSCAGCQDTCADLPEFPCGVAPQPCDLVRGAGMTYPIGKGASNQRCELASGLRYITTGQPKLEDAFTCIASMGTNGADGTAGATVLALADDLHAPGGCNEGFLRDDALLVVVVIQDTFDQESVGDAEDWAAALVDAKGGDADAVVLLVITTDVEDPNGLCGYTGTITPHELRIWTELVPHSVFGSICADGYAEYFTAAATKIKFQCDVFVPQ
;
A
#
# COMPACT_ATOMS: atom_id res chain seq x y z
N MET A 1 14.90 -3.68 4.15
CA MET A 1 13.99 -2.51 4.04
C MET A 1 14.56 -1.10 4.24
N GLU A 2 15.44 -0.75 5.21
CA GLU A 2 15.75 0.68 5.52
C GLU A 2 16.05 1.62 4.33
N PRO A 3 16.99 1.32 3.42
CA PRO A 3 17.23 2.19 2.27
C PRO A 3 16.03 2.25 1.30
N LYS A 4 15.22 1.19 1.25
CA LYS A 4 14.02 1.10 0.41
C LYS A 4 12.91 1.99 0.99
N GLN A 5 12.73 2.00 2.31
CA GLN A 5 11.80 2.90 2.98
C GLN A 5 12.18 4.38 2.75
N ALA A 6 13.47 4.70 2.76
CA ALA A 6 13.93 6.05 2.44
C ALA A 6 13.63 6.44 0.98
N ARG A 7 13.87 5.53 0.03
CA ARG A 7 13.53 5.72 -1.41
C ARG A 7 12.04 5.88 -1.65
N LEU A 8 11.22 5.13 -0.91
CA LEU A 8 9.75 5.26 -0.95
C LEU A 8 9.32 6.65 -0.48
N LYS A 9 9.77 7.09 0.69
CA LYS A 9 9.45 8.44 1.21
C LYS A 9 9.91 9.54 0.27
N ALA A 10 11.10 9.39 -0.35
CA ALA A 10 11.60 10.35 -1.34
C ALA A 10 10.72 10.45 -2.60
N SER A 11 9.89 9.43 -2.87
CA SER A 11 8.95 9.41 -4.00
C SER A 11 7.60 10.06 -3.68
N PHE A 12 7.26 10.25 -2.39
CA PHE A 12 5.94 10.78 -1.98
C PHE A 12 5.64 12.17 -2.55
N PRO A 13 6.55 13.16 -2.54
CA PRO A 13 6.22 14.48 -3.07
C PRO A 13 5.83 14.45 -4.55
N GLY A 14 6.53 13.63 -5.35
CA GLY A 14 6.22 13.46 -6.77
C GLY A 14 4.89 12.76 -7.02
N PHE A 15 4.56 11.74 -6.22
CA PHE A 15 3.27 11.08 -6.27
C PHE A 15 2.12 12.01 -5.88
N ILE A 16 2.27 12.76 -4.78
CA ILE A 16 1.26 13.73 -4.32
C ILE A 16 1.08 14.86 -5.32
N ALA A 17 2.16 15.39 -5.89
CA ALA A 17 2.07 16.39 -6.95
C ALA A 17 1.27 15.86 -8.15
N THR A 18 1.44 14.58 -8.50
CA THR A 18 0.67 13.94 -9.57
C THR A 18 -0.81 13.82 -9.21
N LEU A 19 -1.14 13.45 -7.97
CA LEU A 19 -2.52 13.45 -7.47
C LEU A 19 -3.16 14.84 -7.54
N GLU A 20 -2.44 15.87 -7.10
CA GLU A 20 -2.93 17.24 -7.10
C GLU A 20 -3.00 17.87 -8.51
N SER A 21 -2.20 17.42 -9.48
CA SER A 21 -2.20 17.99 -10.83
C SER A 21 -3.06 17.24 -11.83
N GLU A 22 -3.02 15.91 -11.83
CA GLU A 22 -3.70 15.06 -12.81
C GLU A 22 -5.07 14.58 -12.30
N PHE A 23 -5.24 14.52 -10.97
CA PHE A 23 -6.42 13.95 -10.33
C PHE A 23 -7.18 14.94 -9.42
N ALA A 24 -6.93 16.25 -9.58
CA ALA A 24 -7.52 17.31 -8.75
C ALA A 24 -9.05 17.29 -8.73
N ASP A 25 -9.65 16.98 -9.88
CA ASP A 25 -11.10 16.97 -10.09
C ASP A 25 -11.75 15.62 -9.75
N PHE A 26 -10.94 14.61 -9.37
CA PHE A 26 -11.44 13.29 -9.02
C PHE A 26 -11.79 13.21 -7.54
N ASP A 27 -12.88 12.51 -7.26
CA ASP A 27 -13.17 12.03 -5.91
C ASP A 27 -12.33 10.76 -5.66
N TYR A 28 -11.39 10.81 -4.72
CA TYR A 28 -10.46 9.73 -4.43
C TYR A 28 -10.52 9.33 -2.95
N HIS A 29 -10.30 8.03 -2.72
CA HIS A 29 -10.01 7.47 -1.41
C HIS A 29 -8.60 6.87 -1.42
N ILE A 30 -7.76 7.21 -0.42
CA ILE A 30 -6.39 6.67 -0.31
C ILE A 30 -6.20 6.00 1.04
N LEU A 31 -5.95 4.70 1.00
CA LEU A 31 -5.73 3.85 2.16
C LEU A 31 -4.32 3.23 2.10
N SER A 32 -3.60 3.26 3.21
CA SER A 32 -2.39 2.44 3.40
C SER A 32 -2.76 1.24 4.27
N ALA A 33 -2.65 0.02 3.76
CA ALA A 33 -3.12 -1.16 4.48
C ALA A 33 -2.11 -1.64 5.54
N ASN A 34 -2.60 -2.05 6.70
CA ASN A 34 -1.77 -2.76 7.68
C ASN A 34 -1.42 -4.16 7.14
N THR A 35 -0.16 -4.36 6.77
CA THR A 35 0.31 -5.63 6.21
C THR A 35 0.56 -6.70 7.26
N ALA A 36 0.76 -6.31 8.52
CA ALA A 36 1.26 -7.17 9.57
C ALA A 36 0.17 -7.77 10.47
N GLY A 37 -0.99 -7.11 10.58
CA GLY A 37 -2.05 -7.55 11.49
C GLY A 37 -1.67 -7.44 12.97
N PHE A 38 -0.71 -6.58 13.28
CA PHE A 38 -0.39 -6.17 14.64
C PHE A 38 0.02 -4.69 14.65
N TRP A 39 0.07 -4.12 15.85
CA TRP A 39 0.54 -2.76 16.10
C TRP A 39 1.58 -2.76 17.20
N GLY A 40 2.60 -1.91 17.03
CA GLY A 40 3.61 -1.64 18.03
C GLY A 40 4.96 -2.30 17.74
N TYR A 41 5.81 -2.33 18.76
CA TYR A 41 7.11 -2.97 18.72
C TYR A 41 7.22 -3.80 20.00
N PRO A 42 7.26 -5.14 19.92
CA PRO A 42 7.09 -6.00 21.10
C PRO A 42 8.02 -5.66 22.27
N SER A 43 9.27 -5.26 22.01
CA SER A 43 10.21 -4.88 23.08
C SER A 43 9.98 -3.48 23.67
N CYS A 44 9.17 -2.64 23.02
CA CYS A 44 8.77 -1.33 23.52
C CYS A 44 7.39 -1.34 24.20
N ALA A 45 6.72 -2.49 24.26
CA ALA A 45 5.41 -2.60 24.90
C ALA A 45 5.50 -2.21 26.38
N GLY A 46 4.70 -1.21 26.80
CA GLY A 46 4.66 -0.74 28.18
C GLY A 46 5.80 0.19 28.60
N CYS A 47 6.61 0.69 27.65
CA CYS A 47 7.60 1.72 27.97
C CYS A 47 6.93 2.98 28.55
N GLN A 48 7.63 3.64 29.47
CA GLN A 48 7.13 4.83 30.19
C GLN A 48 7.59 6.12 29.52
N ASP A 49 8.91 6.31 29.39
CA ASP A 49 9.49 7.54 28.87
C ASP A 49 10.13 7.33 27.50
N THR A 50 11.02 6.35 27.39
CA THR A 50 11.70 6.01 26.14
C THR A 50 11.82 4.49 26.01
N CYS A 51 11.76 4.00 24.77
CA CYS A 51 12.14 2.64 24.45
C CYS A 51 13.61 2.59 24.01
N ALA A 52 14.40 1.69 24.57
CA ALA A 52 15.82 1.57 24.24
C ALA A 52 16.04 1.06 22.80
N ASP A 53 15.20 0.12 22.35
CA ASP A 53 15.35 -0.52 21.04
C ASP A 53 14.81 0.34 19.89
N LEU A 54 13.87 1.23 20.19
CA LEU A 54 13.27 2.17 19.24
C LEU A 54 12.97 3.50 19.95
N PRO A 55 13.95 4.41 20.07
CA PRO A 55 13.79 5.67 20.80
C PRO A 55 12.64 6.55 20.27
N GLU A 56 12.30 6.42 18.99
CA GLU A 56 11.16 7.10 18.36
C GLU A 56 9.79 6.46 18.66
N PHE A 57 9.74 5.32 19.35
CA PHE A 57 8.48 4.69 19.76
C PHE A 57 7.73 5.59 20.76
N PRO A 58 6.44 5.88 20.53
CA PRO A 58 5.65 6.70 21.45
C PRO A 58 5.23 5.89 22.69
N CYS A 59 5.95 6.06 23.80
CA CYS A 59 5.60 5.43 25.07
C CYS A 59 4.26 5.94 25.64
N GLY A 60 3.58 5.12 26.45
CA GLY A 60 2.32 5.49 27.10
C GLY A 60 1.09 5.54 26.19
N VAL A 61 1.19 5.07 24.93
CA VAL A 61 0.05 5.00 24.00
C VAL A 61 -0.40 3.56 23.76
N ALA A 62 -1.60 3.41 23.21
CA ALA A 62 -2.21 2.12 22.91
C ALA A 62 -2.85 2.12 21.52
N PRO A 63 -2.93 0.95 20.85
CA PRO A 63 -3.62 0.83 19.58
C PRO A 63 -5.14 0.97 19.75
N GLN A 64 -5.81 1.43 18.69
CA GLN A 64 -7.24 1.18 18.47
C GLN A 64 -7.47 -0.24 17.94
N PRO A 65 -8.69 -0.79 18.07
CA PRO A 65 -8.99 -2.14 17.57
C PRO A 65 -8.56 -2.39 16.13
N CYS A 66 -8.86 -1.46 15.20
CA CYS A 66 -8.48 -1.57 13.80
C CYS A 66 -6.97 -1.40 13.53
N ASP A 67 -6.19 -0.87 14.47
CA ASP A 67 -4.73 -0.84 14.32
C ASP A 67 -4.13 -2.26 14.37
N LEU A 68 -4.87 -3.25 14.91
CA LEU A 68 -4.46 -4.65 15.04
C LEU A 68 -5.02 -5.56 13.93
N VAL A 69 -5.70 -5.00 12.93
CA VAL A 69 -6.38 -5.78 11.88
C VAL A 69 -5.58 -5.74 10.59
N ARG A 70 -5.19 -6.90 10.05
CA ARG A 70 -4.50 -7.00 8.75
C ARG A 70 -5.46 -6.57 7.64
N GLY A 71 -4.98 -5.74 6.71
CA GLY A 71 -5.79 -5.13 5.65
C GLY A 71 -6.52 -3.84 6.06
N ALA A 72 -6.66 -3.55 7.36
CA ALA A 72 -7.28 -2.31 7.79
C ALA A 72 -6.40 -1.09 7.44
N GLY A 73 -7.03 0.04 7.13
CA GLY A 73 -6.34 1.30 6.87
C GLY A 73 -5.49 1.71 8.07
N MET A 74 -4.22 2.02 7.87
CA MET A 74 -3.26 2.30 8.92
C MET A 74 -3.24 3.78 9.26
N THR A 75 -3.66 4.14 10.47
CA THR A 75 -3.60 5.52 10.97
C THR A 75 -2.61 5.69 12.11
N TYR A 76 -1.88 4.64 12.51
CA TYR A 76 -0.85 4.77 13.53
C TYR A 76 0.42 3.95 13.23
N PRO A 77 1.13 4.19 12.11
CA PRO A 77 2.34 3.44 11.76
C PRO A 77 3.42 3.53 12.84
N ILE A 78 3.88 2.39 13.35
CA ILE A 78 4.96 2.27 14.34
C ILE A 78 6.07 1.38 13.80
N GLY A 79 7.31 1.81 14.01
CA GLY A 79 8.49 1.05 13.68
C GLY A 79 9.66 1.92 13.26
N LYS A 80 10.81 1.28 13.04
CA LYS A 80 11.99 1.99 12.55
C LYS A 80 11.70 2.63 11.20
N GLY A 81 11.91 3.94 11.10
CA GLY A 81 11.60 4.70 9.89
C GLY A 81 10.11 4.87 9.57
N ALA A 82 9.20 4.48 10.48
CA ALA A 82 7.77 4.78 10.36
C ALA A 82 7.47 6.23 10.78
N SER A 83 6.21 6.65 10.69
CA SER A 83 5.77 7.94 11.24
C SER A 83 5.83 8.01 12.77
N ASN A 84 5.66 6.87 13.44
CA ASN A 84 5.67 6.73 14.91
C ASN A 84 4.71 7.70 15.64
N GLN A 85 3.61 8.05 15.00
CA GLN A 85 2.59 8.94 15.53
C GLN A 85 1.22 8.56 14.97
N ARG A 86 0.15 8.94 15.68
CA ARG A 86 -1.20 8.86 15.14
C ARG A 86 -1.37 9.90 14.04
N CYS A 87 -1.76 9.44 12.86
CA CYS A 87 -2.06 10.24 11.70
C CYS A 87 -3.53 10.68 11.77
N GLU A 88 -3.75 11.97 11.98
CA GLU A 88 -5.09 12.56 12.00
C GLU A 88 -5.56 12.84 10.57
N LEU A 89 -6.64 12.18 10.16
CA LEU A 89 -7.29 12.39 8.86
C LEU A 89 -8.58 13.20 9.06
N ALA A 90 -8.85 14.15 8.17
CA ALA A 90 -9.92 15.13 8.37
C ALA A 90 -11.32 14.49 8.34
N SER A 91 -11.49 13.40 7.61
CA SER A 91 -12.74 12.63 7.56
C SER A 91 -13.02 11.87 8.86
N GLY A 92 -12.02 11.64 9.72
CA GLY A 92 -12.09 10.71 10.84
C GLY A 92 -12.11 9.23 10.43
N LEU A 93 -12.07 8.94 9.12
CA LEU A 93 -11.99 7.60 8.57
C LEU A 93 -10.54 7.12 8.56
N ARG A 94 -10.34 5.84 8.23
CA ARG A 94 -9.01 5.21 8.18
C ARG A 94 -8.33 5.32 6.80
N TYR A 95 -8.85 6.20 5.96
CA TYR A 95 -8.34 6.54 4.63
C TYR A 95 -8.57 8.03 4.35
N ILE A 96 -7.72 8.59 3.50
CA ILE A 96 -7.82 9.98 3.03
C ILE A 96 -8.96 10.08 2.03
N THR A 97 -9.77 11.13 2.15
CA THR A 97 -10.80 11.50 1.16
C THR A 97 -10.40 12.78 0.43
N THR A 98 -10.99 13.04 -0.74
CA THR A 98 -10.85 14.34 -1.42
C THR A 98 -11.20 15.50 -0.47
N GLY A 99 -10.44 16.59 -0.55
CA GLY A 99 -10.57 17.75 0.32
C GLY A 99 -9.77 17.68 1.63
N GLN A 100 -8.97 16.62 1.84
CA GLN A 100 -8.03 16.53 2.96
C GLN A 100 -7.08 17.75 2.99
N PRO A 101 -7.09 18.56 4.06
CA PRO A 101 -6.12 19.63 4.22
C PRO A 101 -4.72 19.04 4.44
N LYS A 102 -3.70 19.69 3.87
CA LYS A 102 -2.30 19.23 3.95
C LYS A 102 -2.15 17.78 3.50
N LEU A 103 -2.64 17.49 2.29
CA LEU A 103 -2.65 16.15 1.71
C LEU A 103 -1.29 15.45 1.80
N GLU A 104 -0.20 16.16 1.47
CA GLU A 104 1.16 15.62 1.55
C GLU A 104 1.53 15.15 2.97
N ASP A 105 1.22 15.94 4.01
CA ASP A 105 1.48 15.58 5.40
C ASP A 105 0.68 14.34 5.82
N ALA A 106 -0.62 14.31 5.47
CA ALA A 106 -1.52 13.21 5.80
C ALA A 106 -1.09 11.90 5.12
N PHE A 107 -0.80 11.96 3.81
CA PHE A 107 -0.34 10.82 3.04
C PHE A 107 1.02 10.33 3.54
N THR A 108 1.99 11.23 3.72
CA THR A 108 3.31 10.89 4.25
C THR A 108 3.21 10.20 5.60
N CYS A 109 2.27 10.66 6.45
CA CYS A 109 2.04 10.05 7.75
C CYS A 109 1.57 8.59 7.62
N ILE A 110 0.49 8.33 6.88
CA ILE A 110 -0.06 6.96 6.79
C ILE A 110 0.80 6.01 5.95
N ALA A 111 1.49 6.50 4.92
CA ALA A 111 2.31 5.69 4.02
C ALA A 111 3.72 5.40 4.54
N SER A 112 4.19 6.14 5.56
CA SER A 112 5.45 5.86 6.24
C SER A 112 5.32 4.68 7.20
N MET A 113 5.24 3.46 6.66
CA MET A 113 5.03 2.22 7.40
C MET A 113 6.26 1.71 8.16
N GLY A 114 7.45 2.17 7.80
CA GLY A 114 8.70 1.73 8.40
C GLY A 114 9.16 0.38 7.86
N THR A 115 9.98 -0.33 8.63
CA THR A 115 10.65 -1.56 8.18
C THR A 115 10.19 -2.83 8.89
N ASN A 116 9.13 -2.74 9.70
CA ASN A 116 8.63 -3.84 10.55
C ASN A 116 7.41 -4.54 9.96
N GLY A 117 7.15 -4.37 8.66
CA GLY A 117 6.05 -5.02 7.97
C GLY A 117 6.22 -6.54 7.87
N ALA A 118 5.16 -7.22 7.46
CA ALA A 118 5.15 -8.66 7.21
C ALA A 118 5.35 -8.99 5.73
N ASP A 119 5.74 -10.25 5.44
CA ASP A 119 6.12 -10.70 4.09
C ASP A 119 4.91 -11.14 3.25
N GLY A 120 3.75 -10.50 3.42
CA GLY A 120 2.49 -10.88 2.77
C GLY A 120 1.62 -9.70 2.36
N THR A 121 2.10 -8.91 1.40
CA THR A 121 1.44 -7.69 0.93
C THR A 121 0.27 -7.97 -0.01
N ALA A 122 0.29 -9.07 -0.77
CA ALA A 122 -0.82 -9.42 -1.65
C ALA A 122 -2.07 -9.82 -0.84
N GLY A 123 -1.91 -10.68 0.16
CA GLY A 123 -2.97 -11.08 1.08
C GLY A 123 -3.50 -9.91 1.92
N ALA A 124 -2.64 -8.97 2.31
CA ALA A 124 -3.09 -7.74 2.98
C ALA A 124 -3.94 -6.85 2.05
N THR A 125 -3.59 -6.77 0.77
CA THR A 125 -4.40 -6.10 -0.27
C THR A 125 -5.76 -6.77 -0.41
N VAL A 126 -5.82 -8.09 -0.56
CA VAL A 126 -7.09 -8.84 -0.67
C VAL A 126 -7.96 -8.63 0.57
N LEU A 127 -7.37 -8.70 1.77
CA LEU A 127 -8.10 -8.44 3.02
C LEU A 127 -8.63 -7.01 3.10
N ALA A 128 -7.87 -6.01 2.64
CA ALA A 128 -8.29 -4.61 2.64
C ALA A 128 -9.59 -4.37 1.85
N LEU A 129 -9.85 -5.22 0.86
CA LEU A 129 -11.01 -5.18 -0.04
C LEU A 129 -12.12 -6.14 0.38
N ALA A 130 -11.90 -7.00 1.38
CA ALA A 130 -12.89 -7.97 1.82
C ALA A 130 -14.11 -7.30 2.46
N ASP A 131 -15.31 -7.89 2.27
CA ASP A 131 -16.60 -7.41 2.78
C ASP A 131 -16.54 -7.06 4.27
N ASP A 132 -15.94 -7.93 5.08
CA ASP A 132 -15.83 -7.73 6.54
C ASP A 132 -15.09 -6.44 6.93
N LEU A 133 -14.22 -5.91 6.08
CA LEU A 133 -13.52 -4.65 6.34
C LEU A 133 -14.25 -3.44 5.77
N HIS A 134 -14.84 -3.51 4.57
CA HIS A 134 -15.39 -2.31 3.92
C HIS A 134 -16.91 -2.14 4.08
N ALA A 135 -17.62 -3.15 4.60
CA ALA A 135 -19.03 -3.04 4.97
C ALA A 135 -19.25 -2.13 6.21
N PRO A 136 -20.50 -1.70 6.46
CA PRO A 136 -20.83 -0.87 7.63
C PRO A 136 -20.35 -1.47 8.96
N GLY A 137 -19.60 -0.69 9.74
CA GLY A 137 -18.96 -1.09 10.99
C GLY A 137 -17.57 -1.74 10.83
N GLY A 138 -17.13 -2.01 9.61
CA GLY A 138 -15.80 -2.54 9.30
C GLY A 138 -14.70 -1.47 9.39
N CYS A 139 -13.44 -1.90 9.46
CA CYS A 139 -12.32 -0.98 9.62
C CYS A 139 -12.05 -0.06 8.41
N ASN A 140 -12.50 -0.47 7.24
CA ASN A 140 -12.37 0.23 5.96
C ASN A 140 -13.75 0.66 5.43
N GLU A 141 -14.75 0.82 6.31
CA GLU A 141 -16.12 1.17 5.94
C GLU A 141 -16.15 2.32 4.90
N GLY A 142 -16.79 2.07 3.76
CA GLY A 142 -16.96 3.07 2.69
C GLY A 142 -15.72 3.36 1.84
N PHE A 143 -14.60 2.66 2.05
CA PHE A 143 -13.38 2.83 1.27
C PHE A 143 -13.58 2.41 -0.20
N LEU A 144 -14.01 1.16 -0.40
CA LEU A 144 -14.22 0.57 -1.72
C LEU A 144 -15.54 1.10 -2.30
N ARG A 145 -15.48 1.64 -3.52
CA ARG A 145 -16.64 2.19 -4.23
C ARG A 145 -16.79 1.55 -5.60
N ASP A 146 -18.03 1.25 -5.97
CA ASP A 146 -18.35 0.66 -7.28
C ASP A 146 -18.11 1.65 -8.43
N ASP A 147 -18.33 2.93 -8.17
CA ASP A 147 -18.25 4.04 -9.14
C ASP A 147 -16.84 4.62 -9.33
N ALA A 148 -15.79 3.96 -8.83
CA ALA A 148 -14.40 4.40 -8.93
C ALA A 148 -13.45 3.28 -9.36
N LEU A 149 -12.34 3.64 -10.01
CA LEU A 149 -11.24 2.70 -10.26
C LEU A 149 -10.63 2.20 -8.94
N LEU A 150 -10.20 0.93 -8.93
CA LEU A 150 -9.35 0.38 -7.88
C LEU A 150 -7.89 0.47 -8.31
N VAL A 151 -7.13 1.33 -7.63
CA VAL A 151 -5.69 1.45 -7.82
C VAL A 151 -4.97 0.78 -6.66
N VAL A 152 -4.15 -0.21 -6.97
CA VAL A 152 -3.37 -0.98 -5.98
C VAL A 152 -1.89 -0.69 -6.16
N VAL A 153 -1.22 -0.28 -5.09
CA VAL A 153 0.24 -0.14 -5.05
C VAL A 153 0.79 -1.06 -3.98
N VAL A 154 1.58 -2.05 -4.42
CA VAL A 154 2.24 -3.03 -3.56
C VAL A 154 3.74 -2.81 -3.61
N ILE A 155 4.37 -2.74 -2.44
CA ILE A 155 5.82 -2.57 -2.31
C ILE A 155 6.32 -3.62 -1.32
N GLN A 156 7.26 -4.46 -1.76
CA GLN A 156 7.84 -5.53 -0.96
C GLN A 156 9.34 -5.67 -1.28
N ASP A 157 10.25 -5.74 -0.31
CA ASP A 157 11.68 -5.88 -0.65
C ASP A 157 12.15 -7.28 -1.01
N THR A 158 11.33 -8.29 -0.75
CA THR A 158 11.55 -9.69 -1.12
C THR A 158 10.33 -10.25 -1.84
N PHE A 159 10.20 -11.58 -1.86
CA PHE A 159 9.01 -12.27 -2.31
C PHE A 159 7.84 -12.07 -1.34
N ASP A 160 6.62 -12.37 -1.81
CA ASP A 160 5.49 -12.62 -0.93
C ASP A 160 5.54 -14.09 -0.47
N GLN A 161 5.65 -14.31 0.84
CA GLN A 161 5.81 -15.64 1.44
C GLN A 161 4.72 -15.97 2.47
N GLU A 162 3.91 -14.98 2.85
CA GLU A 162 2.92 -15.09 3.93
C GLU A 162 1.48 -14.82 3.48
N SER A 163 1.26 -14.47 2.21
CA SER A 163 -0.08 -14.39 1.66
C SER A 163 -0.64 -15.78 1.40
N VAL A 164 -1.93 -15.94 1.70
CA VAL A 164 -2.69 -17.14 1.32
C VAL A 164 -3.12 -16.99 -0.14
N GLY A 165 -3.08 -18.10 -0.89
CA GLY A 165 -3.38 -18.13 -2.32
C GLY A 165 -2.15 -17.84 -3.18
N ASP A 166 -2.38 -17.71 -4.47
CA ASP A 166 -1.39 -17.41 -5.51
C ASP A 166 -1.76 -16.16 -6.32
N ALA A 167 -0.95 -15.82 -7.32
CA ALA A 167 -1.18 -14.65 -8.16
C ALA A 167 -2.55 -14.67 -8.87
N GLU A 168 -3.04 -15.84 -9.27
CA GLU A 168 -4.36 -16.02 -9.87
C GLU A 168 -5.47 -15.69 -8.87
N ASP A 169 -5.39 -16.21 -7.64
CA ASP A 169 -6.35 -15.90 -6.58
C ASP A 169 -6.39 -14.39 -6.29
N TRP A 170 -5.22 -13.74 -6.22
CA TRP A 170 -5.13 -12.32 -5.92
C TRP A 170 -5.62 -11.44 -7.08
N ALA A 171 -5.32 -11.80 -8.33
CA ALA A 171 -5.84 -11.12 -9.51
C ALA A 171 -7.38 -11.20 -9.57
N ALA A 172 -7.93 -12.40 -9.34
CA ALA A 172 -9.38 -12.61 -9.29
C ALA A 172 -10.02 -11.75 -8.19
N ALA A 173 -9.44 -11.69 -7.00
CA ALA A 173 -9.96 -10.87 -5.90
C ALA A 173 -10.02 -9.36 -6.24
N LEU A 174 -9.04 -8.81 -6.98
CA LEU A 174 -9.09 -7.41 -7.41
C LEU A 174 -10.23 -7.17 -8.42
N VAL A 175 -10.42 -8.09 -9.35
CA VAL A 175 -11.45 -8.01 -10.39
C VAL A 175 -12.85 -8.19 -9.78
N ASP A 176 -13.00 -9.13 -8.86
CA ASP A 176 -14.24 -9.37 -8.13
C ASP A 176 -14.64 -8.17 -7.26
N ALA A 177 -13.66 -7.51 -6.62
CA ALA A 177 -13.86 -6.25 -5.90
C ALA A 177 -14.37 -5.11 -6.79
N LYS A 178 -14.25 -5.26 -8.12
CA LYS A 178 -14.78 -4.34 -9.14
C LYS A 178 -15.90 -4.96 -9.97
N GLY A 179 -16.63 -5.93 -9.42
CA GLY A 179 -17.83 -6.50 -10.05
C GLY A 179 -17.53 -7.30 -11.33
N GLY A 180 -16.31 -7.82 -11.48
CA GLY A 180 -15.87 -8.54 -12.66
C GLY A 180 -15.21 -7.66 -13.73
N ASP A 181 -15.07 -6.35 -13.50
CA ASP A 181 -14.45 -5.42 -14.44
C ASP A 181 -12.94 -5.31 -14.21
N ALA A 182 -12.16 -6.04 -15.02
CA ALA A 182 -10.71 -5.99 -14.98
C ALA A 182 -10.11 -4.67 -15.52
N ASP A 183 -10.86 -3.92 -16.33
CA ASP A 183 -10.42 -2.59 -16.80
C ASP A 183 -10.56 -1.53 -15.69
N ALA A 184 -11.37 -1.80 -14.68
CA ALA A 184 -11.51 -0.96 -13.49
C ALA A 184 -10.36 -1.11 -12.46
N VAL A 185 -9.35 -1.94 -12.74
CA VAL A 185 -8.23 -2.23 -11.83
C VAL A 185 -6.91 -1.76 -12.44
N VAL A 186 -6.13 -1.00 -11.67
CA VAL A 186 -4.73 -0.64 -12.02
C VAL A 186 -3.80 -1.12 -10.91
N LEU A 187 -2.76 -1.85 -11.27
CA LEU A 187 -1.83 -2.47 -10.31
C LEU A 187 -0.39 -1.97 -10.51
N LEU A 188 0.25 -1.48 -9.46
CA LEU A 188 1.69 -1.26 -9.42
C LEU A 188 2.30 -2.19 -8.37
N VAL A 189 3.26 -3.02 -8.76
CA VAL A 189 4.04 -3.85 -7.84
C VAL A 189 5.50 -3.46 -7.95
N ILE A 190 6.10 -3.02 -6.84
CA ILE A 190 7.53 -2.77 -6.71
C ILE A 190 8.12 -3.85 -5.81
N THR A 191 8.89 -4.76 -6.39
CA THR A 191 9.43 -5.92 -5.65
C THR A 191 10.77 -6.37 -6.19
N THR A 192 11.33 -7.42 -5.60
CA THR A 192 12.58 -8.02 -6.06
C THR A 192 12.47 -8.47 -7.52
N ASP A 193 13.56 -8.38 -8.28
CA ASP A 193 13.66 -8.83 -9.67
C ASP A 193 14.85 -9.78 -9.86
N VAL A 194 15.21 -10.51 -8.79
CA VAL A 194 16.35 -11.45 -8.71
C VAL A 194 16.25 -12.62 -9.67
N GLU A 195 15.07 -12.86 -10.23
CA GLU A 195 14.78 -13.86 -11.25
C GLU A 195 15.04 -13.38 -12.69
N ASP A 196 15.23 -12.07 -12.88
CA ASP A 196 15.58 -11.49 -14.17
C ASP A 196 17.11 -11.35 -14.30
N PRO A 197 17.75 -11.97 -15.31
CA PRO A 197 19.18 -11.78 -15.59
C PRO A 197 19.59 -10.32 -15.83
N ASN A 198 18.64 -9.45 -16.20
CA ASN A 198 18.84 -8.01 -16.40
C ASN A 198 18.27 -7.17 -15.24
N GLY A 199 17.76 -7.81 -14.18
CA GLY A 199 17.20 -7.14 -13.01
C GLY A 199 18.25 -6.39 -12.19
N LEU A 200 17.78 -5.43 -11.38
CA LEU A 200 18.63 -4.56 -10.57
C LEU A 200 19.01 -5.17 -9.21
N CYS A 201 18.27 -6.16 -8.72
CA CYS A 201 18.53 -6.82 -7.43
C CYS A 201 19.63 -7.88 -7.46
N GLY A 202 20.23 -8.13 -8.63
CA GLY A 202 21.27 -9.12 -8.81
C GLY A 202 20.69 -10.51 -9.03
N TYR A 203 20.92 -11.04 -10.23
CA TYR A 203 20.39 -12.32 -10.66
C TYR A 203 20.90 -13.49 -9.80
N THR A 204 19.97 -14.34 -9.35
CA THR A 204 20.28 -15.46 -8.43
C THR A 204 20.40 -16.82 -9.11
N GLY A 205 20.22 -16.90 -10.44
CA GLY A 205 20.26 -18.17 -11.17
C GLY A 205 18.93 -18.90 -11.30
N THR A 206 17.86 -18.37 -10.70
CA THR A 206 16.49 -18.86 -10.85
C THR A 206 15.77 -17.99 -11.88
N ILE A 207 15.14 -18.57 -12.90
CA ILE A 207 14.35 -17.80 -13.89
C ILE A 207 12.84 -17.91 -13.67
N THR A 208 12.41 -18.67 -12.65
CA THR A 208 10.99 -18.82 -12.33
C THR A 208 10.49 -17.53 -11.69
N PRO A 209 9.48 -16.86 -12.29
CA PRO A 209 8.80 -15.73 -11.68
C PRO A 209 8.23 -16.09 -10.31
N HIS A 210 8.40 -15.21 -9.33
CA HIS A 210 7.66 -15.31 -8.07
C HIS A 210 6.24 -14.74 -8.24
N GLU A 211 5.34 -15.07 -7.32
CA GLU A 211 3.92 -14.73 -7.42
C GLU A 211 3.64 -13.23 -7.63
N LEU A 212 4.35 -12.33 -6.92
CA LEU A 212 4.16 -10.88 -7.14
C LEU A 212 4.49 -10.43 -8.58
N ARG A 213 5.40 -11.11 -9.30
CA ARG A 213 5.67 -10.82 -10.72
C ARG A 213 4.54 -11.39 -11.58
N ILE A 214 4.16 -12.64 -11.35
CA ILE A 214 3.05 -13.30 -12.07
C ILE A 214 1.77 -12.46 -11.92
N TRP A 215 1.51 -11.91 -10.74
CA TRP A 215 0.35 -11.07 -10.46
C TRP A 215 0.30 -9.83 -11.37
N THR A 216 1.45 -9.20 -11.64
CA THR A 216 1.51 -8.11 -12.62
C THR A 216 1.28 -8.57 -14.06
N GLU A 217 1.62 -9.81 -14.42
CA GLU A 217 1.38 -10.35 -15.76
C GLU A 217 -0.11 -10.70 -15.98
N LEU A 218 -0.85 -10.99 -14.90
CA LEU A 218 -2.27 -11.33 -14.92
C LEU A 218 -3.21 -10.12 -14.94
N VAL A 219 -2.81 -8.99 -14.35
CA VAL A 219 -3.63 -7.76 -14.33
C VAL A 219 -3.37 -6.91 -15.58
N PRO A 220 -4.38 -6.61 -16.42
CA PRO A 220 -4.18 -5.93 -17.71
C PRO A 220 -3.48 -4.56 -17.61
N HIS A 221 -3.84 -3.78 -16.59
CA HIS A 221 -3.31 -2.43 -16.38
C HIS A 221 -2.29 -2.42 -15.25
N SER A 222 -1.20 -3.16 -15.44
CA SER A 222 -0.15 -3.27 -14.43
C SER A 222 1.14 -2.52 -14.76
N VAL A 223 1.94 -2.24 -13.73
CA VAL A 223 3.34 -1.81 -13.79
C VAL A 223 4.13 -2.68 -12.82
N PHE A 224 5.21 -3.28 -13.31
CA PHE A 224 6.22 -3.93 -12.47
C PHE A 224 7.42 -2.99 -12.30
N GLY A 225 7.88 -2.83 -11.06
CA GLY A 225 9.06 -2.04 -10.71
C GLY A 225 10.04 -2.83 -9.84
N SER A 226 11.32 -2.52 -9.97
CA SER A 226 12.37 -3.14 -9.15
C SER A 226 12.52 -2.41 -7.83
N ILE A 227 12.46 -3.13 -6.71
CA ILE A 227 12.74 -2.56 -5.38
C ILE A 227 14.21 -2.10 -5.25
N CYS A 228 15.11 -2.64 -6.09
CA CYS A 228 16.52 -2.28 -6.05
C CYS A 228 16.86 -1.02 -6.84
N ALA A 229 15.92 -0.47 -7.60
CA ALA A 229 16.06 0.84 -8.27
C ALA A 229 16.47 1.95 -7.30
N ASP A 230 17.20 2.95 -7.81
CA ASP A 230 17.68 4.08 -7.00
C ASP A 230 16.56 5.01 -6.51
N GLY A 231 15.39 4.93 -7.13
CA GLY A 231 14.14 5.59 -6.72
C GLY A 231 12.93 4.97 -7.42
N TYR A 232 11.73 5.33 -6.97
CA TYR A 232 10.48 4.72 -7.46
C TYR A 232 9.57 5.67 -8.25
N ALA A 233 9.96 6.95 -8.37
CA ALA A 233 9.17 7.98 -9.03
C ALA A 233 8.76 7.63 -10.48
N GLU A 234 9.64 6.96 -11.24
CA GLU A 234 9.35 6.55 -12.61
C GLU A 234 8.24 5.49 -12.67
N TYR A 235 8.22 4.54 -11.73
CA TYR A 235 7.17 3.53 -11.65
C TYR A 235 5.82 4.14 -11.25
N PHE A 236 5.84 5.08 -10.30
CA PHE A 236 4.64 5.85 -9.94
C PHE A 236 4.11 6.69 -11.12
N THR A 237 5.00 7.30 -11.91
CA THR A 237 4.61 8.06 -13.10
C THR A 237 3.99 7.15 -14.16
N ALA A 238 4.56 5.96 -14.38
CA ALA A 238 4.01 4.97 -15.30
C ALA A 238 2.62 4.48 -14.84
N ALA A 239 2.44 4.24 -13.54
CA ALA A 239 1.15 3.86 -12.97
C ALA A 239 0.13 5.00 -13.13
N ALA A 240 0.49 6.24 -12.79
CA ALA A 240 -0.38 7.41 -12.96
C ALA A 240 -0.84 7.60 -14.41
N THR A 241 0.04 7.35 -15.39
CA THR A 241 -0.30 7.39 -16.82
C THR A 241 -1.39 6.36 -17.15
N LYS A 242 -1.30 5.14 -16.61
CA LYS A 242 -2.33 4.10 -16.79
C LYS A 242 -3.64 4.46 -16.10
N ILE A 243 -3.59 4.98 -14.86
CA ILE A 243 -4.77 5.43 -14.12
C ILE A 243 -5.51 6.48 -14.94
N LYS A 244 -4.80 7.50 -15.45
CA LYS A 244 -5.41 8.55 -16.27
C LYS A 244 -6.09 7.99 -17.51
N PHE A 245 -5.41 7.11 -18.24
CA PHE A 245 -5.99 6.46 -19.42
C PHE A 245 -7.24 5.65 -19.06
N GLN A 246 -7.23 4.91 -17.96
CA GLN A 246 -8.40 4.14 -17.51
C GLN A 246 -9.53 5.05 -17.05
N CYS A 247 -9.26 6.17 -16.38
CA CYS A 247 -10.28 7.15 -16.01
C CYS A 247 -11.03 7.71 -17.24
N ASP A 248 -10.35 7.87 -18.38
CA ASP A 248 -10.96 8.39 -19.61
C ASP A 248 -11.93 7.39 -20.28
N VAL A 249 -11.77 6.09 -20.03
CA VAL A 249 -12.59 5.02 -20.63
C VAL A 249 -13.51 4.32 -19.64
N PHE A 250 -13.29 4.52 -18.34
CA PHE A 250 -14.07 3.91 -17.27
C PHE A 250 -15.51 4.41 -17.30
N VAL A 251 -16.45 3.47 -17.24
CA VAL A 251 -17.87 3.76 -17.12
C VAL A 251 -18.29 3.37 -15.70
N PRO A 252 -18.60 4.35 -14.83
CA PRO A 252 -19.08 4.06 -13.49
C PRO A 252 -20.30 3.13 -13.54
N GLN A 253 -20.27 2.08 -12.73
CA GLN A 253 -21.34 1.07 -12.63
C GLN A 253 -22.44 1.51 -11.67
#